data_AF-A0A494WVN8-F1
#
_entry.id   AF-A0A494WVN8-F1
#
_cell.length_a   1.000
_cell.length_b   1.000
_cell.length_c   1.000
_cell.angle_alpha   90.00
_cell.angle_beta   90.00
_cell.angle_gamma   90.00
#
_symmetry.space_group_name_H-M   'P 1'
#
loop_
_entity.id
_entity.type
_entity.pdbx_description
1 polymer ?
#
loop_
_entity_poly.entity_id
_entity_poly.type
_entity_poly.pdbx_seq_one_letter_code
_entity_poly.pdbx_strand_id
1 'polypeptide(L)'
;MDLEMIRVFGQNLSFTNLDKLFWPEEGLTKAHLIKYYSDIAPFLLPYIHNRPLVMKRYPDGISGEAFYQKECPDYAPGWIETFPVHHSERVINYIICNDLATLLWLANQACIEVHAWLSTRDNIECPDIAVMDLDPAEGATFGDVLQVALLVRRALAEFGLQAFAKTSGARGLHLFIPIQPAYPFRDVTRAMEYIAQLVNRAYPARTTLERTVPKRKGKVYLDYLQNGRGKTMAFPYSLRPLPGAPVSTPLTWSEVEALNVNPADFNINTIFERLKKTGDLFRDLLVQEQSLDGILDMAAGPMGHTRI
;
A
#
# COMPACT_ATOMS: atom_id res chain seq x y z
N MET A 1 -22.39 23.39 14.46
CA MET A 1 -22.09 21.96 14.28
C MET A 1 -23.26 21.39 13.52
N ASP A 2 -23.20 21.47 12.20
CA ASP A 2 -24.25 20.92 11.35
C ASP A 2 -23.96 19.42 11.21
N LEU A 3 -24.75 18.62 11.93
CA LEU A 3 -24.78 17.17 11.78
C LEU A 3 -25.55 16.88 10.50
N GLU A 4 -24.85 16.65 9.40
CA GLU A 4 -25.49 16.17 8.18
C GLU A 4 -25.57 14.64 8.25
N MET A 5 -26.79 14.12 8.45
CA MET A 5 -27.05 12.70 8.32
C MET A 5 -27.38 12.37 6.87
N ILE A 6 -26.50 11.60 6.24
CA ILE A 6 -26.66 11.13 4.86
C ILE A 6 -26.87 9.62 4.88
N ARG A 7 -27.88 9.15 4.12
CA ARG A 7 -28.10 7.72 3.92
C ARG A 7 -27.27 7.24 2.73
N VAL A 8 -26.32 6.35 2.97
CA VAL A 8 -25.45 5.76 1.94
C VAL A 8 -25.68 4.26 1.90
N PHE A 9 -26.22 3.75 0.79
CA PHE A 9 -26.55 2.33 0.60
C PHE A 9 -27.30 1.69 1.78
N GLY A 10 -28.23 2.43 2.37
CA GLY A 10 -29.06 1.94 3.48
C GLY A 10 -28.52 2.26 4.88
N GLN A 11 -27.24 2.62 5.01
CA GLN A 11 -26.61 3.02 6.27
C GLN A 11 -26.74 4.52 6.52
N ASN A 12 -26.97 4.91 7.77
CA ASN A 12 -26.99 6.32 8.18
C ASN A 12 -25.58 6.74 8.63
N LEU A 13 -25.01 7.73 7.94
CA LEU A 13 -23.73 8.33 8.28
C LEU A 13 -23.95 9.76 8.75
N SER A 14 -23.43 10.09 9.93
CA SER A 14 -23.37 11.47 10.40
C SER A 14 -21.98 12.02 10.16
N PHE A 15 -21.88 13.02 9.29
CA PHE A 15 -20.63 13.74 9.08
C PHE A 15 -20.49 14.91 10.05
N THR A 16 -19.26 15.16 10.50
CA THR A 16 -18.96 16.21 11.49
C THR A 16 -17.70 16.97 11.09
N ASN A 17 -17.59 18.23 11.50
CA ASN A 17 -16.39 19.06 11.30
C ASN A 17 -15.95 19.13 9.84
N LEU A 18 -16.91 19.26 8.92
CA LEU A 18 -16.67 19.21 7.47
C LEU A 18 -15.73 20.32 6.97
N ASP A 19 -15.80 21.51 7.57
CA ASP A 19 -14.96 22.66 7.24
C ASP A 19 -13.56 22.60 7.86
N LYS A 20 -13.27 21.59 8.68
CA LYS A 20 -11.97 21.47 9.34
C LYS A 20 -10.87 21.27 8.29
N LEU A 21 -9.87 22.14 8.30
CA LEU A 21 -8.71 22.04 7.42
C LEU A 21 -7.88 20.81 7.76
N PHE A 22 -7.68 19.96 6.76
CA PHE A 22 -6.80 18.79 6.85
C PHE A 22 -5.46 19.05 6.16
N TRP A 23 -5.48 19.81 5.07
CA TRP A 23 -4.29 20.37 4.43
C TRP A 23 -4.43 21.90 4.36
N PRO A 24 -3.87 22.63 5.36
CA PRO A 24 -4.09 24.07 5.48
C PRO A 24 -3.55 24.90 4.32
N GLU A 25 -2.39 24.53 3.76
CA GLU A 25 -1.74 25.29 2.68
C GLU A 25 -2.56 25.23 1.38
N GLU A 26 -3.18 24.09 1.11
CA GLU A 26 -4.04 23.85 -0.06
C GLU A 26 -5.51 24.24 0.19
N GLY A 27 -5.86 24.62 1.42
CA GLY A 27 -7.25 24.90 1.81
C GLY A 27 -8.16 23.66 1.78
N LEU A 28 -7.61 22.45 1.79
CA LEU A 28 -8.40 21.22 1.72
C LEU A 28 -8.92 20.85 3.10
N THR A 29 -10.21 20.58 3.15
CA THR A 29 -10.96 20.27 4.37
C THR A 29 -11.28 18.79 4.50
N LYS A 30 -11.81 18.39 5.66
CA LYS A 30 -12.38 17.05 5.88
C LYS A 30 -13.47 16.70 4.86
N ALA A 31 -14.29 17.67 4.43
CA ALA A 31 -15.27 17.44 3.36
C ALA A 31 -14.60 17.03 2.04
N HIS A 32 -13.47 17.64 1.69
CA HIS A 32 -12.70 17.26 0.49
C HIS A 32 -12.15 15.84 0.60
N LEU A 33 -11.66 15.43 1.79
CA LEU A 33 -11.24 14.05 2.04
C LEU A 33 -12.37 13.05 1.85
N ILE A 34 -13.54 13.31 2.45
CA ILE A 34 -14.72 12.43 2.34
C ILE A 34 -15.18 12.35 0.89
N LYS A 35 -15.26 13.49 0.19
CA LYS A 35 -15.62 13.55 -1.22
C LYS A 35 -14.64 12.75 -2.08
N TYR A 36 -13.33 12.91 -1.87
CA TYR A 36 -12.31 12.14 -2.58
C TYR A 36 -12.55 10.64 -2.43
N TYR A 37 -12.72 10.16 -1.18
CA TYR A 37 -12.93 8.75 -0.93
C TYR A 37 -14.27 8.24 -1.48
N SER A 38 -15.28 9.10 -1.55
CA SER A 38 -16.54 8.79 -2.25
C SER A 38 -16.33 8.56 -3.74
N ASP A 39 -15.62 9.48 -4.40
CA ASP A 39 -15.45 9.48 -5.84
C ASP A 39 -14.47 8.39 -6.31
N ILE A 40 -13.43 8.10 -5.52
CA ILE A 40 -12.40 7.11 -5.83
C ILE A 40 -12.81 5.67 -5.46
N ALA A 41 -13.88 5.50 -4.68
CA ALA A 41 -14.31 4.21 -4.14
C ALA A 41 -14.40 3.09 -5.20
N PRO A 42 -14.93 3.32 -6.43
CA PRO A 42 -14.98 2.27 -7.45
C PRO A 42 -13.61 1.74 -7.88
N PHE A 43 -12.55 2.54 -7.73
CA PHE A 43 -11.17 2.15 -8.02
C PHE A 43 -10.47 1.60 -6.78
N LEU A 44 -10.70 2.18 -5.60
CA LEU A 44 -9.99 1.80 -4.37
C LEU A 44 -10.54 0.53 -3.72
N LEU A 45 -11.87 0.40 -3.62
CA LEU A 45 -12.51 -0.70 -2.88
C LEU A 45 -12.11 -2.09 -3.37
N PRO A 46 -12.00 -2.37 -4.69
CA PRO A 46 -11.58 -3.69 -5.17
C PRO A 46 -10.25 -4.17 -4.59
N TYR A 47 -9.30 -3.26 -4.35
CA TYR A 47 -7.97 -3.60 -3.84
C TYR A 47 -7.95 -3.87 -2.33
N ILE A 48 -8.84 -3.24 -1.57
CA ILE A 48 -8.90 -3.38 -0.10
C ILE A 48 -9.98 -4.35 0.38
N HIS A 49 -10.82 -4.84 -0.54
CA HIS A 49 -11.92 -5.74 -0.25
C HIS A 49 -11.45 -6.99 0.51
N ASN A 50 -12.18 -7.36 1.56
CA ASN A 50 -11.90 -8.46 2.48
C ASN A 50 -10.55 -8.38 3.20
N ARG A 51 -9.83 -7.24 3.16
CA ARG A 51 -8.54 -7.08 3.84
C ARG A 51 -8.70 -6.41 5.19
N PRO A 52 -8.08 -6.94 6.26
CA PRO A 52 -7.93 -6.21 7.52
C PRO A 52 -7.25 -4.85 7.31
N LEU A 53 -7.88 -3.78 7.82
CA LEU A 53 -7.36 -2.43 7.68
C LEU A 53 -6.67 -1.93 8.94
N VAL A 54 -5.59 -1.16 8.75
CA VAL A 54 -5.00 -0.33 9.79
C VAL A 54 -5.25 1.12 9.42
N MET A 55 -5.93 1.84 10.29
CA MET A 55 -6.14 3.26 10.10
C MET A 55 -4.94 4.02 10.64
N LYS A 56 -4.57 5.10 9.94
CA LYS A 56 -3.78 6.17 10.54
C LYS A 56 -4.61 7.44 10.54
N ARG A 57 -4.95 7.90 11.74
CA ARG A 57 -5.92 8.97 11.96
C ARG A 57 -5.21 10.29 12.18
N TYR A 58 -5.76 11.34 11.59
CA TYR A 58 -5.27 12.72 11.61
C TYR A 58 -6.37 13.67 12.09
N PRO A 59 -6.79 13.60 13.38
CA PRO A 59 -7.96 14.34 13.85
C PRO A 59 -7.86 15.85 13.59
N ASP A 60 -6.64 16.40 13.62
CA ASP A 60 -6.31 17.81 13.42
C ASP A 60 -5.59 18.08 12.08
N GLY A 61 -5.76 17.20 11.09
CA GLY A 61 -5.10 17.32 9.80
C GLY A 61 -3.62 16.95 9.81
N ILE A 62 -2.92 17.22 8.71
CA ILE A 62 -1.53 16.79 8.52
C ILE A 62 -0.51 17.52 9.42
N SER A 63 -0.91 18.66 9.99
CA SER A 63 -0.07 19.47 10.90
C SER A 63 -0.20 19.05 12.37
N GLY A 64 -1.20 18.22 12.70
CA GLY A 64 -1.46 17.75 14.06
C GLY A 64 -0.82 16.39 14.36
N GLU A 65 -1.06 15.90 15.57
CA GLU A 65 -0.65 14.55 15.94
C GLU A 65 -1.48 13.50 15.18
N ALA A 66 -0.81 12.39 14.84
CA ALA A 66 -1.42 11.27 14.18
C ALA A 66 -1.17 9.99 14.98
N PHE A 67 -2.12 9.06 14.92
CA PHE A 67 -1.99 7.78 15.59
C PHE A 67 -2.49 6.63 14.72
N TYR A 68 -1.87 5.46 14.91
CA TYR A 68 -2.32 4.23 14.30
C TYR A 68 -3.41 3.57 15.13
N GLN A 69 -4.46 3.12 14.47
CA GLN A 69 -5.56 2.39 15.09
C GLN A 69 -5.81 1.10 14.31
N LYS A 70 -5.52 -0.02 14.98
CA LYS A 70 -5.75 -1.38 14.45
C LYS A 70 -7.08 -1.96 14.92
N GLU A 71 -7.37 -1.78 16.20
CA GLU A 71 -8.60 -2.22 16.85
C GLU A 71 -9.78 -1.36 16.39
N CYS A 72 -10.87 -2.02 16.02
CA CYS A 72 -12.14 -1.37 15.78
C CYS A 72 -12.58 -0.63 17.05
N PRO A 73 -12.91 0.66 16.99
CA PRO A 73 -13.28 1.40 18.18
C PRO A 73 -14.66 0.97 18.70
N ASP A 74 -14.88 1.01 20.01
CA ASP A 74 -16.15 0.65 20.65
C ASP A 74 -17.36 1.47 20.17
N TYR A 75 -17.12 2.69 19.68
CA TYR A 75 -18.16 3.57 19.13
C TYR A 75 -18.47 3.31 17.65
N ALA A 76 -17.80 2.34 17.00
CA ALA A 76 -18.09 1.98 15.62
C ALA A 76 -19.56 1.57 15.48
N PRO A 77 -20.28 2.06 14.44
CA PRO A 77 -21.64 1.61 14.18
C PRO A 77 -21.71 0.09 14.03
N GLY A 78 -22.81 -0.54 14.48
CA GLY A 78 -22.96 -2.00 14.47
C GLY A 78 -22.96 -2.66 13.08
N TRP A 79 -23.02 -1.88 12.01
CA TRP A 79 -22.88 -2.36 10.63
C TRP A 79 -21.43 -2.37 10.14
N ILE A 80 -20.48 -1.81 10.89
CA ILE A 80 -19.05 -1.91 10.57
C ILE A 80 -18.60 -3.36 10.76
N GLU A 81 -18.20 -3.98 9.67
CA GLU A 81 -17.70 -5.34 9.66
C GLU A 81 -16.29 -5.40 10.28
N THR A 82 -16.04 -6.44 11.09
CA THR A 82 -14.73 -6.68 11.70
C THR A 82 -14.28 -8.12 11.52
N PHE A 83 -12.98 -8.34 11.60
CA PHE A 83 -12.36 -9.66 11.57
C PHE A 83 -11.34 -9.81 12.70
N PRO A 84 -11.50 -10.80 13.60
CA PRO A 84 -10.56 -11.04 14.68
C PRO A 84 -9.27 -11.67 14.14
N VAL A 85 -8.13 -11.09 14.47
CA VAL A 85 -6.82 -11.67 14.17
C VAL A 85 -6.06 -11.93 15.46
N HIS A 86 -5.61 -13.16 15.61
CA HIS A 86 -4.79 -13.58 16.75
C HIS A 86 -3.34 -13.07 16.57
N HIS A 87 -2.90 -12.28 17.53
CA HIS A 87 -1.50 -11.91 17.73
C HIS A 87 -0.96 -12.60 18.99
N SER A 88 0.36 -12.53 19.21
CA SER A 88 1.01 -13.18 20.35
C SER A 88 0.48 -12.73 21.71
N GLU A 89 0.04 -11.48 21.83
CA GLU A 89 -0.37 -10.87 23.11
C GLU A 89 -1.90 -10.79 23.27
N ARG A 90 -2.63 -10.63 22.16
CA ARG A 90 -4.09 -10.43 22.17
C ARG A 90 -4.72 -10.72 20.81
N VAL A 91 -6.04 -10.85 20.81
CA VAL A 91 -6.84 -10.76 19.59
C VAL A 91 -7.12 -9.29 19.30
N ILE A 92 -7.02 -8.88 18.04
CA ILE A 92 -7.39 -7.54 17.58
C ILE A 92 -8.50 -7.69 16.54
N ASN A 93 -9.60 -6.94 16.68
CA ASN A 93 -10.67 -6.93 15.68
C ASN A 93 -10.38 -5.82 14.68
N TYR A 94 -9.90 -6.19 13.51
CA TYR A 94 -9.61 -5.26 12.43
C TYR A 94 -10.90 -4.92 11.68
N ILE A 95 -11.06 -3.67 11.26
CA ILE A 95 -12.15 -3.27 10.38
C ILE A 95 -11.92 -3.86 8.98
N ILE A 96 -12.99 -4.37 8.37
CA ILE A 96 -13.03 -4.80 6.97
C ILE A 96 -13.85 -3.77 6.19
N CYS A 97 -13.25 -3.19 5.15
CA CYS A 97 -13.92 -2.18 4.33
C CYS A 97 -14.30 -2.75 2.98
N ASN A 98 -15.55 -3.21 2.88
CA ASN A 98 -16.09 -3.85 1.68
C ASN A 98 -17.02 -2.95 0.86
N ASP A 99 -17.37 -1.78 1.38
CA ASP A 99 -18.36 -0.90 0.78
C ASP A 99 -18.05 0.59 0.98
N LEU A 100 -18.81 1.41 0.25
CA LEU A 100 -18.69 2.86 0.31
C LEU A 100 -19.02 3.41 1.71
N ALA A 101 -20.00 2.84 2.41
CA ALA A 101 -20.44 3.39 3.69
C ALA A 101 -19.34 3.28 4.76
N THR A 102 -18.68 2.12 4.81
CA THR A 102 -17.50 1.89 5.66
C THR A 102 -16.37 2.83 5.26
N LEU A 103 -16.07 2.97 3.98
CA LEU A 103 -15.00 3.87 3.51
C LEU A 103 -15.24 5.33 3.92
N LEU A 104 -16.47 5.83 3.74
CA LEU A 104 -16.82 7.20 4.13
C LEU A 104 -16.83 7.38 5.66
N TRP A 105 -17.21 6.36 6.41
CA TRP A 105 -17.09 6.39 7.87
C TRP A 105 -15.62 6.48 8.30
N LEU A 106 -14.73 5.70 7.70
CA LEU A 106 -13.28 5.76 7.96
C LEU A 106 -12.72 7.16 7.67
N ALA A 107 -13.06 7.74 6.51
CA ALA A 107 -12.68 9.12 6.17
C ALA A 107 -13.22 10.13 7.20
N ASN A 108 -14.46 9.95 7.65
CA ASN A 108 -15.07 10.77 8.69
C ASN A 108 -14.38 10.60 10.06
N GLN A 109 -13.73 9.46 10.32
CA GLN A 109 -12.86 9.27 11.49
C GLN A 109 -11.47 9.91 11.32
N ALA A 110 -11.27 10.76 10.31
CA ALA A 110 -10.01 11.37 9.96
C ALA A 110 -8.93 10.37 9.50
N CYS A 111 -9.34 9.24 8.94
CA CYS A 111 -8.42 8.31 8.28
C CYS A 111 -8.01 8.90 6.93
N ILE A 112 -6.80 9.46 6.84
CA ILE A 112 -6.27 9.98 5.58
C ILE A 112 -5.66 8.84 4.75
N GLU A 113 -4.92 7.93 5.38
CA GLU A 113 -4.25 6.82 4.71
C GLU A 113 -5.00 5.51 4.92
N VAL A 114 -5.34 4.82 3.83
CA VAL A 114 -5.96 3.49 3.87
C VAL A 114 -4.86 2.44 3.75
N HIS A 115 -4.47 1.87 4.89
CA HIS A 115 -3.52 0.77 4.92
C HIS A 115 -4.24 -0.56 5.08
N ALA A 116 -3.91 -1.53 4.24
CA ALA A 116 -4.46 -2.87 4.28
C ALA A 116 -3.35 -3.92 4.44
N TRP A 117 -3.73 -5.11 4.92
CA TRP A 117 -2.88 -6.29 4.92
C TRP A 117 -2.64 -6.79 3.49
N LEU A 118 -1.54 -7.52 3.28
CA LEU A 118 -1.26 -8.20 2.00
C LEU A 118 -2.03 -9.51 1.82
N SER A 119 -2.79 -9.95 2.83
CA SER A 119 -3.72 -11.07 2.77
C SER A 119 -5.16 -10.60 2.97
N THR A 120 -6.11 -11.45 2.57
CA THR A 120 -7.54 -11.26 2.86
C THR A 120 -7.93 -12.09 4.08
N ARG A 121 -9.10 -11.83 4.64
CA ARG A 121 -9.68 -12.64 5.73
C ARG A 121 -9.95 -14.09 5.33
N ASP A 122 -10.12 -14.35 4.04
CA ASP A 122 -10.44 -15.68 3.51
C ASP A 122 -9.23 -16.62 3.64
N ASN A 123 -8.01 -16.08 3.57
CA ASN A 123 -6.79 -16.79 3.93
C ASN A 123 -5.79 -15.83 4.60
N ILE A 124 -6.02 -15.55 5.90
CA ILE A 124 -5.25 -14.53 6.62
C ILE A 124 -3.75 -14.81 6.71
N GLU A 125 -3.34 -16.08 6.67
CA GLU A 125 -1.94 -16.50 6.86
C GLU A 125 -1.12 -16.58 5.57
N CYS A 126 -1.79 -16.62 4.41
CA CYS A 126 -1.13 -16.68 3.10
C CYS A 126 -1.56 -15.47 2.24
N PRO A 127 -0.70 -14.46 2.06
CA PRO A 127 -1.03 -13.31 1.24
C PRO A 127 -1.21 -13.67 -0.24
N ASP A 128 -2.06 -12.92 -0.91
CA ASP A 128 -2.29 -12.92 -2.36
C ASP A 128 -1.48 -11.83 -3.08
N ILE A 129 -0.75 -11.01 -2.32
CA ILE A 129 0.14 -9.97 -2.85
C ILE A 129 1.51 -10.07 -2.15
N ALA A 130 2.58 -10.16 -2.95
CA ALA A 130 3.93 -9.85 -2.49
C ALA A 130 4.30 -8.41 -2.90
N VAL A 131 5.24 -7.80 -2.17
CA VAL A 131 5.65 -6.41 -2.41
C VAL A 131 7.17 -6.27 -2.39
N MET A 132 7.70 -5.47 -3.30
CA MET A 132 9.00 -4.82 -3.12
C MET A 132 8.79 -3.32 -2.90
N ASP A 133 9.14 -2.83 -1.72
CA ASP A 133 9.08 -1.41 -1.39
C ASP A 133 10.46 -0.76 -1.59
N LEU A 134 10.50 0.30 -2.41
CA LEU A 134 11.71 0.98 -2.84
C LEU A 134 11.78 2.35 -2.17
N ASP A 135 12.58 2.43 -1.12
CA ASP A 135 12.70 3.59 -0.26
C ASP A 135 14.02 4.33 -0.49
N PRO A 136 14.00 5.54 -1.10
CA PRO A 136 15.23 6.32 -1.23
C PRO A 136 15.70 6.82 0.14
N ALA A 137 16.94 6.50 0.49
CA ALA A 137 17.61 7.12 1.62
C ALA A 137 18.03 8.57 1.28
N GLU A 138 18.49 9.31 2.28
CA GLU A 138 19.04 10.65 2.07
C GLU A 138 20.12 10.63 0.98
N GLY A 139 20.00 11.52 0.00
CA GLY A 139 20.91 11.63 -1.15
C GLY A 139 20.58 10.74 -2.35
N ALA A 140 19.61 9.83 -2.25
CA ALA A 140 19.04 9.14 -3.42
C ALA A 140 17.89 9.96 -4.01
N THR A 141 17.79 9.97 -5.33
CA THR A 141 16.76 10.67 -6.09
C THR A 141 15.60 9.73 -6.45
N PHE A 142 14.47 10.28 -6.87
CA PHE A 142 13.38 9.45 -7.41
C PHE A 142 13.78 8.77 -8.73
N GLY A 143 14.65 9.38 -9.53
CA GLY A 143 15.23 8.73 -10.71
C GLY A 143 16.01 7.47 -10.36
N ASP A 144 16.77 7.47 -9.26
CA ASP A 144 17.44 6.26 -8.75
C ASP A 144 16.40 5.18 -8.39
N VAL A 145 15.26 5.56 -7.79
CA VAL A 145 14.16 4.64 -7.46
C VAL A 145 13.58 3.98 -8.72
N LEU A 146 13.33 4.75 -9.77
CA LEU A 146 12.80 4.22 -11.04
C LEU A 146 13.79 3.26 -11.71
N GLN A 147 15.08 3.59 -11.72
CA GLN A 147 16.13 2.69 -12.24
C GLN A 147 16.18 1.37 -11.46
N VAL A 148 16.13 1.44 -10.14
CA VAL A 148 16.09 0.25 -9.27
C VAL A 148 14.81 -0.57 -9.50
N ALA A 149 13.67 0.09 -9.71
CA ALA A 149 12.42 -0.59 -10.03
C ALA A 149 12.50 -1.42 -11.32
N LEU A 150 13.17 -0.90 -12.36
CA LEU A 150 13.41 -1.64 -13.61
C LEU A 150 14.30 -2.86 -13.37
N LEU A 151 15.29 -2.78 -12.49
CA LEU A 151 16.13 -3.93 -12.12
C LEU A 151 15.33 -4.99 -11.36
N VAL A 152 14.48 -4.58 -10.41
CA VAL A 152 13.60 -5.51 -9.70
C VAL A 152 12.62 -6.18 -10.66
N ARG A 153 12.00 -5.43 -11.57
CA ARG A 153 11.11 -5.99 -12.60
C ARG A 153 11.81 -7.04 -13.45
N ARG A 154 13.04 -6.75 -13.91
CA ARG A 154 13.84 -7.71 -14.68
C ARG A 154 14.14 -8.96 -13.87
N ALA A 155 14.57 -8.80 -12.61
CA ALA A 155 14.85 -9.92 -11.73
C ALA A 155 13.61 -10.80 -11.51
N LEU A 156 12.42 -10.21 -11.35
CA LEU A 156 11.14 -10.94 -11.24
C LEU A 156 10.79 -11.66 -12.55
N ALA A 157 11.00 -11.02 -13.69
CA ALA A 157 10.69 -11.58 -15.01
C ALA A 157 11.50 -12.85 -15.34
N GLU A 158 12.74 -12.97 -14.83
CA GLU A 158 13.55 -14.21 -14.94
C GLU A 158 12.87 -15.42 -14.28
N PHE A 159 11.97 -15.18 -13.31
CA PHE A 159 11.16 -16.20 -12.65
C PHE A 159 9.73 -16.28 -13.20
N GLY A 160 9.46 -15.62 -14.34
CA GLY A 160 8.13 -15.55 -14.94
C GLY A 160 7.13 -14.68 -14.16
N LEU A 161 7.60 -13.85 -13.22
CA LEU A 161 6.74 -12.98 -12.42
C LEU A 161 6.57 -11.59 -13.05
N GLN A 162 5.33 -11.11 -13.06
CA GLN A 162 4.93 -9.77 -13.40
C GLN A 162 4.69 -8.96 -12.12
N ALA A 163 5.09 -7.69 -12.18
CA ALA A 163 4.88 -6.72 -11.11
C ALA A 163 4.15 -5.49 -11.63
N PHE A 164 3.43 -4.83 -10.72
CA PHE A 164 2.66 -3.62 -10.95
C PHE A 164 3.26 -2.48 -10.14
N ALA A 165 3.69 -1.42 -10.81
CA ALA A 165 4.39 -0.30 -10.17
C ALA A 165 3.41 0.80 -9.75
N LYS A 166 3.58 1.34 -8.54
CA LYS A 166 2.88 2.56 -8.10
C LYS A 166 3.80 3.49 -7.35
N THR A 167 3.57 4.79 -7.46
CA THR A 167 4.17 5.74 -6.50
C THR A 167 3.65 5.40 -5.11
N SER A 168 4.48 5.54 -4.09
CA SER A 168 3.97 5.45 -2.72
C SER A 168 3.07 6.64 -2.40
N GLY A 169 3.15 7.74 -3.16
CA GLY A 169 2.57 9.04 -2.84
C GLY A 169 3.42 9.82 -1.83
N ALA A 170 4.61 9.32 -1.49
CA ALA A 170 5.63 10.01 -0.73
C ALA A 170 6.93 10.04 -1.56
N ARG A 171 8.04 9.52 -1.03
CA ARG A 171 9.34 9.56 -1.71
C ARG A 171 9.67 8.30 -2.51
N GLY A 172 8.97 7.20 -2.26
CA GLY A 172 9.32 5.86 -2.77
C GLY A 172 8.38 5.32 -3.85
N LEU A 173 8.64 4.09 -4.28
CA LEU A 173 7.86 3.34 -5.25
C LEU A 173 7.57 1.94 -4.69
N HIS A 174 6.34 1.46 -4.84
CA HIS A 174 6.02 0.07 -4.49
C HIS A 174 5.83 -0.74 -5.77
N LEU A 175 6.35 -1.96 -5.79
CA LEU A 175 6.05 -2.97 -6.80
C LEU A 175 5.18 -4.03 -6.15
N PHE A 176 3.96 -4.20 -6.64
CA PHE A 176 3.03 -5.23 -6.19
C PHE A 176 3.10 -6.42 -7.14
N ILE A 177 3.18 -7.62 -6.60
CA ILE A 177 3.29 -8.87 -7.34
C ILE A 177 2.10 -9.73 -6.90
N PRO A 178 1.10 -9.94 -7.76
CA PRO A 178 -0.03 -10.81 -7.41
C PRO A 178 0.47 -12.26 -7.40
N ILE A 179 0.23 -12.97 -6.29
CA ILE A 179 0.72 -14.32 -6.05
C ILE A 179 -0.43 -15.22 -5.64
N GLN A 180 -0.26 -16.53 -5.82
CA GLN A 180 -1.21 -17.49 -5.26
C GLN A 180 -1.26 -17.36 -3.73
N PRO A 181 -2.44 -17.33 -3.10
CA PRO A 181 -2.59 -17.32 -1.64
C PRO A 181 -2.33 -18.71 -1.04
N ALA A 182 -1.20 -19.32 -1.41
CA ALA A 182 -0.75 -20.64 -0.99
C ALA A 182 0.54 -20.60 -0.17
N TYR A 183 1.22 -19.45 -0.14
CA TYR A 183 2.51 -19.26 0.50
C TYR A 183 2.34 -18.54 1.84
N PRO A 184 2.81 -19.10 2.97
CA PRO A 184 2.85 -18.38 4.23
C PRO A 184 3.71 -17.12 4.13
N PHE A 185 3.39 -16.06 4.90
CA PHE A 185 4.15 -14.80 4.90
C PHE A 185 5.69 -14.95 5.00
N ARG A 186 6.16 -15.95 5.78
CA ARG A 186 7.59 -16.25 5.91
C ARG A 186 8.22 -16.59 4.57
N ASP A 187 7.55 -17.41 3.77
CA ASP A 187 8.07 -17.90 2.51
C ASP A 187 8.00 -16.78 1.45
N VAL A 188 6.93 -15.97 1.46
CA VAL A 188 6.86 -14.75 0.64
C VAL A 188 7.97 -13.76 0.98
N THR A 189 8.23 -13.53 2.27
CA THR A 189 9.35 -12.68 2.72
C THR A 189 10.70 -13.22 2.22
N ARG A 190 10.91 -14.54 2.30
CA ARG A 190 12.13 -15.20 1.82
C ARG A 190 12.29 -15.06 0.30
N ALA A 191 11.21 -15.22 -0.46
CA ALA A 191 11.23 -15.04 -1.90
C ALA A 191 11.61 -13.61 -2.29
N MET A 192 10.98 -12.62 -1.65
CA MET A 192 11.30 -11.21 -1.90
C MET A 192 12.70 -10.82 -1.41
N GLU A 193 13.18 -11.42 -0.31
CA GLU A 193 14.57 -11.26 0.13
C GLU A 193 15.56 -11.73 -0.94
N TYR A 194 15.31 -12.89 -1.55
CA TYR A 194 16.17 -13.43 -2.60
C TYR A 194 16.25 -12.48 -3.81
N ILE A 195 15.10 -11.94 -4.25
CA ILE A 195 15.06 -10.93 -5.32
C ILE A 195 15.81 -9.67 -4.91
N ALA A 196 15.61 -9.18 -3.68
CA ALA A 196 16.31 -8.01 -3.17
C ALA A 196 17.84 -8.23 -3.14
N GLN A 197 18.30 -9.42 -2.77
CA GLN A 197 19.71 -9.79 -2.78
C GLN A 197 20.28 -9.87 -4.20
N LEU A 198 19.54 -10.41 -5.17
CA LEU A 198 19.97 -10.44 -6.57
C LEU A 198 20.18 -9.03 -7.12
N VAL A 199 19.18 -8.16 -6.95
CA VAL A 199 19.26 -6.76 -7.38
C VAL A 199 20.40 -6.04 -6.66
N ASN A 200 20.55 -6.27 -5.35
CA ASN A 200 21.61 -5.63 -4.58
C ASN A 200 23.02 -6.08 -4.97
N ARG A 201 23.20 -7.35 -5.36
CA ARG A 201 24.47 -7.83 -5.93
C ARG A 201 24.74 -7.24 -7.32
N ALA A 202 23.70 -7.07 -8.13
CA ALA A 202 23.83 -6.50 -9.46
C ALA A 202 24.12 -4.99 -9.45
N TYR A 203 23.59 -4.24 -8.48
CA TYR A 203 23.75 -2.79 -8.42
C TYR A 203 24.06 -2.20 -7.02
N PRO A 204 25.10 -2.71 -6.33
CA PRO A 204 25.40 -2.36 -4.93
C PRO A 204 25.76 -0.88 -4.71
N ALA A 205 26.10 -0.16 -5.77
CA ALA A 205 26.38 1.27 -5.73
C ALA A 205 25.13 2.11 -5.42
N ARG A 206 23.94 1.65 -5.83
CA ARG A 206 22.68 2.40 -5.68
C ARG A 206 21.62 1.68 -4.85
N THR A 207 21.83 0.43 -4.47
CA THR A 207 20.88 -0.31 -3.64
C THR A 207 21.47 -0.71 -2.31
N THR A 208 20.62 -0.94 -1.31
CA THR A 208 21.04 -1.43 -0.01
C THR A 208 19.97 -2.32 0.64
N LEU A 209 20.43 -3.29 1.42
CA LEU A 209 19.62 -4.12 2.32
C LEU A 209 19.92 -3.82 3.79
N GLU A 210 20.77 -2.84 4.08
CA GLU A 210 21.19 -2.48 5.43
C GLU A 210 20.01 -1.92 6.22
N ARG A 211 19.76 -2.49 7.41
CA ARG A 211 18.65 -2.11 8.27
C ARG A 211 18.90 -0.78 8.98
N THR A 212 20.15 -0.43 9.27
CA THR A 212 20.50 0.84 9.92
C THR A 212 20.40 2.02 8.96
N VAL A 213 19.41 2.90 9.16
CA VAL A 213 19.09 4.03 8.26
C VAL A 213 20.30 4.92 7.91
N PRO A 214 21.15 5.36 8.86
CA PRO A 214 22.34 6.17 8.55
C PRO A 214 23.31 5.55 7.55
N LYS A 215 23.36 4.22 7.44
CA LYS A 215 24.26 3.50 6.54
C LYS A 215 23.71 3.35 5.11
N ARG A 216 22.51 3.87 4.84
CA ARG A 216 21.83 3.76 3.53
C ARG A 216 22.12 4.94 2.58
N LYS A 217 22.85 5.97 3.03
CA LYS A 217 23.03 7.25 2.32
C LYS A 217 23.40 7.06 0.84
N GLY A 218 22.70 7.80 -0.04
CA GLY A 218 22.90 7.79 -1.49
C GLY A 218 22.32 6.57 -2.22
N LYS A 219 21.59 5.70 -1.52
CA LYS A 219 21.06 4.44 -2.05
C LYS A 219 19.55 4.29 -1.83
N VAL A 220 18.95 3.43 -2.65
CA VAL A 220 17.58 2.96 -2.51
C VAL A 220 17.58 1.69 -1.66
N TYR A 221 16.82 1.71 -0.57
CA TYR A 221 16.60 0.55 0.28
C TYR A 221 15.54 -0.35 -0.35
N LEU A 222 15.85 -1.64 -0.48
CA LEU A 222 14.93 -2.65 -0.98
C LEU A 222 14.22 -3.30 0.23
N ASP A 223 13.08 -2.76 0.62
CA ASP A 223 12.38 -3.20 1.83
C ASP A 223 11.48 -4.42 1.58
N TYR A 224 12.11 -5.59 1.46
CA TYR A 224 11.41 -6.87 1.36
C TYR A 224 10.67 -7.25 2.66
N LEU A 225 10.95 -6.60 3.80
CA LEU A 225 10.33 -6.91 5.09
C LEU A 225 8.89 -6.42 5.22
N GLN A 226 8.40 -5.65 4.25
CA GLN A 226 6.98 -5.30 4.14
C GLN A 226 6.09 -6.53 3.92
N ASN A 227 6.67 -7.67 3.51
CA ASN A 227 5.98 -8.96 3.37
C ASN A 227 5.82 -9.73 4.70
N GLY A 228 6.13 -9.12 5.85
CA GLY A 228 5.91 -9.74 7.15
C GLY A 228 4.42 -9.81 7.52
N ARG A 229 4.02 -10.86 8.26
CA ARG A 229 2.66 -11.00 8.78
C ARG A 229 2.22 -9.76 9.57
N GLY A 230 1.05 -9.22 9.25
CA GLY A 230 0.48 -8.04 9.91
C GLY A 230 1.16 -6.71 9.61
N LYS A 231 2.09 -6.69 8.65
CA LYS A 231 2.53 -5.46 8.00
C LYS A 231 1.41 -4.93 7.11
N THR A 232 1.40 -3.61 6.96
CA THR A 232 0.40 -2.90 6.18
C THR A 232 1.05 -1.70 5.53
N MET A 233 0.56 -1.31 4.37
CA MET A 233 1.03 -0.13 3.65
C MET A 233 -0.14 0.59 2.97
N ALA A 234 0.08 1.83 2.51
CA ALA A 234 -0.91 2.54 1.71
C ALA A 234 -1.19 1.79 0.39
N PHE A 235 -2.45 1.40 0.19
CA PHE A 235 -2.91 0.71 -1.01
C PHE A 235 -3.10 1.67 -2.19
N PRO A 236 -3.26 1.16 -3.44
CA PRO A 236 -3.54 2.00 -4.59
C PRO A 236 -4.69 2.97 -4.32
N TYR A 237 -4.53 4.22 -4.78
CA TYR A 237 -5.49 5.31 -4.63
C TYR A 237 -5.70 5.83 -3.20
N SER A 238 -4.94 5.35 -2.20
CA SER A 238 -4.91 6.00 -0.89
C SER A 238 -4.28 7.39 -1.00
N LEU A 239 -4.90 8.38 -0.36
CA LEU A 239 -4.25 9.67 -0.10
C LEU A 239 -3.11 9.50 0.91
N ARG A 240 -2.17 10.44 0.87
CA ARG A 240 -1.06 10.56 1.81
C ARG A 240 -1.14 11.90 2.57
N PRO A 241 -0.73 11.93 3.84
CA PRO A 241 -0.85 13.08 4.73
C PRO A 241 0.39 13.97 4.58
N LEU A 242 0.61 14.42 3.34
CA LEU A 242 1.72 15.30 2.94
C LEU A 242 1.14 16.52 2.22
N PRO A 243 1.88 17.64 2.16
CA PRO A 243 1.50 18.78 1.33
C PRO A 243 1.15 18.35 -0.10
N GLY A 244 0.11 18.96 -0.64
CA GLY A 244 -0.50 18.64 -1.94
C GLY A 244 -1.52 17.51 -1.90
N ALA A 245 -1.74 16.83 -0.77
CA ALA A 245 -2.58 15.63 -0.68
C ALA A 245 -2.26 14.59 -1.78
N PRO A 246 -1.01 14.09 -1.86
CA PRO A 246 -0.59 13.19 -2.92
C PRO A 246 -1.27 11.82 -2.80
N VAL A 247 -1.36 11.11 -3.92
CA VAL A 247 -2.05 9.81 -4.03
C VAL A 247 -1.04 8.72 -4.33
N SER A 248 -1.16 7.56 -3.67
CA SER A 248 -0.42 6.37 -4.07
C SER A 248 -0.94 5.85 -5.41
N THR A 249 -0.22 6.13 -6.49
CA THR A 249 -0.81 6.10 -7.84
C THR A 249 -0.20 5.01 -8.71
N PRO A 250 -1.01 4.09 -9.26
CA PRO A 250 -0.61 3.16 -10.31
C PRO A 250 0.07 3.82 -11.51
N LEU A 251 1.15 3.19 -11.97
CA LEU A 251 1.96 3.62 -13.11
C LEU A 251 1.98 2.55 -14.20
N THR A 252 2.14 3.00 -15.44
CA THR A 252 2.52 2.13 -16.53
C THR A 252 4.02 1.86 -16.47
N TRP A 253 4.45 0.70 -16.97
CA TRP A 253 5.87 0.43 -17.09
C TRP A 253 6.59 1.36 -18.08
N SER A 254 5.89 1.84 -19.12
CA SER A 254 6.46 2.81 -20.06
C SER A 254 6.79 4.15 -19.41
N GLU A 255 5.97 4.62 -18.45
CA GLU A 255 6.29 5.81 -17.65
C GLU A 255 7.57 5.61 -16.81
N VAL A 256 7.71 4.42 -16.20
CA VAL A 256 8.89 4.05 -15.40
C VAL A 256 10.14 3.91 -16.28
N GLU A 257 10.03 3.29 -17.45
CA GLU A 257 11.12 3.11 -18.43
C GLU A 257 11.62 4.45 -18.99
N ALA A 258 10.70 5.40 -19.21
CA ALA A 258 11.04 6.76 -19.64
C ALA A 258 11.71 7.59 -18.53
N LEU A 259 11.79 7.08 -17.30
CA LEU A 259 12.26 7.80 -16.10
C LEU A 259 11.54 9.15 -15.89
N ASN A 260 10.30 9.26 -16.39
CA ASN A 260 9.54 10.50 -16.43
C ASN A 260 8.32 10.41 -15.52
N VAL A 261 8.58 10.27 -14.23
CA VAL A 261 7.54 10.20 -13.21
C VAL A 261 7.92 11.16 -12.08
N ASN A 262 7.04 12.12 -11.81
CA ASN A 262 7.13 12.96 -10.64
C ASN A 262 5.96 12.63 -9.70
N PRO A 263 6.22 12.09 -8.48
CA PRO A 263 5.16 11.74 -7.53
C PRO A 263 4.20 12.89 -7.20
N ALA A 264 4.68 14.15 -7.22
CA ALA A 264 3.85 15.32 -6.91
C ALA A 264 2.76 15.60 -7.96
N ASP A 265 2.92 15.08 -9.18
CA ASP A 265 1.93 15.23 -10.25
C ASP A 265 0.66 14.42 -9.96
N PHE A 266 0.71 13.47 -9.01
CA PHE A 266 -0.42 12.64 -8.62
C PHE A 266 -0.95 13.04 -7.24
N ASN A 267 -2.05 13.77 -7.25
CA ASN A 267 -2.68 14.29 -6.05
C ASN A 267 -4.20 14.30 -6.15
N ILE A 268 -4.85 14.71 -5.06
CA ILE A 268 -6.31 14.79 -4.92
C ILE A 268 -6.99 15.51 -6.10
N ASN A 269 -6.33 16.51 -6.71
CA ASN A 269 -6.89 17.32 -7.79
C ASN A 269 -6.63 16.73 -9.18
N THR A 270 -5.58 15.94 -9.36
CA THR A 270 -5.13 15.47 -10.68
C THR A 270 -5.49 14.02 -10.97
N ILE A 271 -5.75 13.20 -9.94
CA ILE A 271 -5.91 11.74 -10.12
C ILE A 271 -7.10 11.38 -11.01
N PHE A 272 -8.21 12.12 -10.96
CA PHE A 272 -9.40 11.80 -11.75
C PHE A 272 -9.19 12.07 -13.24
N GLU A 273 -8.42 13.09 -13.60
CA GLU A 273 -8.02 13.33 -15.00
C GLU A 273 -7.08 12.23 -15.50
N ARG A 274 -6.20 11.70 -14.65
CA ARG A 274 -5.41 10.50 -14.98
C ARG A 274 -6.31 9.30 -15.24
N LEU A 275 -7.22 8.99 -14.31
CA LEU A 275 -8.13 7.85 -14.43
C LEU A 275 -9.02 7.91 -15.68
N LYS A 276 -9.49 9.10 -16.08
CA LYS A 276 -10.21 9.27 -17.35
C LYS A 276 -9.37 8.90 -18.57
N LYS A 277 -8.06 9.15 -18.52
CA LYS A 277 -7.13 8.88 -19.65
C LYS A 277 -6.63 7.44 -19.67
N THR A 278 -6.30 6.89 -18.51
CA THR A 278 -5.60 5.60 -18.40
C THR A 278 -6.51 4.44 -17.99
N GLY A 279 -7.68 4.74 -17.43
CA GLY A 279 -8.44 3.76 -16.67
C GLY A 279 -7.69 3.29 -15.43
N ASP A 280 -8.08 2.12 -14.93
CA ASP A 280 -7.42 1.44 -13.81
C ASP A 280 -6.27 0.55 -14.31
N LEU A 281 -5.04 1.00 -14.06
CA LEU A 281 -3.81 0.31 -14.48
C LEU A 281 -3.49 -0.92 -13.62
N PHE A 282 -4.13 -1.08 -12.46
CA PHE A 282 -3.88 -2.21 -11.55
C PHE A 282 -4.94 -3.31 -11.68
N ARG A 283 -5.89 -3.20 -12.60
CA ARG A 283 -7.01 -4.15 -12.71
C ARG A 283 -6.56 -5.61 -12.82
N ASP A 284 -5.47 -5.88 -13.53
CA ASP A 284 -4.94 -7.24 -13.69
C ASP A 284 -4.34 -7.80 -12.40
N LEU A 285 -3.91 -6.95 -11.46
CA LEU A 285 -3.49 -7.36 -10.12
C LEU A 285 -4.59 -8.16 -9.40
N LEU A 286 -5.86 -7.83 -9.64
CA LEU A 286 -7.01 -8.44 -8.95
C LEU A 286 -7.33 -9.86 -9.43
N VAL A 287 -6.79 -10.29 -10.58
CA VAL A 287 -7.18 -11.54 -11.24
C VAL A 287 -6.00 -12.44 -11.58
N GLN A 288 -4.78 -11.91 -11.58
CA GLN A 288 -3.58 -12.71 -11.78
C GLN A 288 -3.22 -13.46 -10.49
N GLU A 289 -2.73 -14.69 -10.64
CA GLU A 289 -2.15 -15.47 -9.56
C GLU A 289 -0.87 -16.13 -10.07
N GLN A 290 0.26 -15.84 -9.40
CA GLN A 290 1.57 -16.30 -9.85
C GLN A 290 2.22 -17.18 -8.78
N SER A 291 2.93 -18.23 -9.21
CA SER A 291 3.67 -19.14 -8.33
C SER A 291 5.02 -18.53 -7.94
N LEU A 292 5.39 -18.68 -6.67
CA LEU A 292 6.70 -18.30 -6.14
C LEU A 292 7.70 -19.48 -6.11
N ASP A 293 7.31 -20.66 -6.58
CA ASP A 293 8.10 -21.90 -6.45
C ASP A 293 9.49 -21.73 -7.04
N GLY A 294 9.60 -21.15 -8.24
CA GLY A 294 10.88 -20.93 -8.90
C GLY A 294 11.85 -20.06 -8.10
N ILE A 295 11.35 -19.06 -7.36
CA ILE A 295 12.19 -18.23 -6.47
C ILE A 295 12.56 -19.01 -5.21
N LEU A 296 11.59 -19.71 -4.62
CA LEU A 296 11.77 -20.46 -3.38
C LEU A 296 12.77 -21.61 -3.53
N ASP A 297 12.73 -22.31 -4.67
CA ASP A 297 13.68 -23.37 -5.01
C ASP A 297 15.11 -22.81 -5.07
N MET A 298 15.29 -21.66 -5.73
CA MET A 298 16.59 -21.00 -5.81
C MET A 298 17.05 -20.44 -4.46
N ALA A 299 16.12 -19.95 -3.63
CA ALA A 299 16.40 -19.46 -2.28
C ALA A 299 16.70 -20.59 -1.28
N ALA A 300 16.30 -21.84 -1.57
CA ALA A 300 16.66 -23.03 -0.80
C ALA A 300 18.13 -23.43 -0.99
N GLY A 301 18.75 -23.02 -2.10
CA GLY A 301 20.08 -23.51 -2.52
C GLY A 301 20.02 -24.97 -2.97
N PRO A 302 21.12 -25.53 -3.51
CA PRO A 302 21.16 -26.96 -3.81
C PRO A 302 20.91 -27.73 -2.50
N MET A 303 19.84 -28.54 -2.47
CA MET A 303 19.62 -29.50 -1.40
C MET A 303 20.94 -30.25 -1.19
N GLY A 304 21.55 -30.07 -0.02
CA GLY A 304 22.73 -30.83 0.37
C GLY A 304 22.43 -32.30 0.13
N HIS A 305 23.12 -32.89 -0.85
CA HIS A 305 23.18 -34.33 -0.99
C HIS A 305 23.85 -34.85 0.28
N THR A 306 23.06 -35.15 1.31
CA THR A 306 23.43 -36.13 2.30
C THR A 306 23.41 -37.48 1.59
N ARG A 307 24.49 -37.78 0.87
CA ARG A 307 24.84 -39.15 0.52
C ARG A 307 25.41 -39.77 1.79
N ILE A 308 24.62 -40.71 2.32
CA ILE A 308 24.95 -41.92 3.11
C ILE A 308 26.29 -41.88 3.85
#